data_AF-K6ZQI2-F1
#
_entry.id   AF-K6ZQI2-F1
#
_cell.length_a   1.000
_cell.length_b   1.000
_cell.length_c   1.000
_cell.angle_alpha   90.00
_cell.angle_beta   90.00
_cell.angle_gamma   90.00
#
_symmetry.space_group_name_H-M   'P 1'
#
loop_
_entity.id
_entity.type
_entity.pdbx_description
1 polymer ?
#
loop_
_entity_poly.entity_id
_entity_poly.type
_entity_poly.pdbx_seq_one_letter_code
_entity_poly.pdbx_strand_id
1 'polypeptide(L)'
;MLTLKLISKPIALSLALLAIQASVTAHPRLHNDAINMHSVLKNLDLTTTQRQDIRLLRQQQHADNATLMQDMRVSREAVRLLIQSNIWNENEIRTALKQEQELASQLLWQYIQGQHKIWLTLDDTQKQTFVQTLTDKSQFERPSGPKGKRDDRFDALGLTEKQRVVLANQNQEERSDREQNKTRHLVFEKRILALITNEDLAQSDWLALQQETFEDKLENGLNRAKKKYEFWQLLTPEQQAKMQAKTKQKAHDHHGRNK
;
A
#
# COMPACT_ATOMS: atom_id res chain seq x y z
N MET A 1 8.92 -9.69 62.35
CA MET A 1 8.57 -10.99 61.73
C MET A 1 7.51 -10.70 60.68
N LEU A 2 7.85 -10.69 59.38
CA LEU A 2 7.57 -11.78 58.39
C LEU A 2 6.04 -12.00 58.25
N THR A 3 5.32 -11.90 57.10
CA THR A 3 5.63 -11.94 55.65
C THR A 3 4.39 -11.57 54.79
N LEU A 4 4.65 -10.93 53.64
CA LEU A 4 4.11 -11.09 52.26
C LEU A 4 2.62 -11.42 51.89
N LYS A 5 2.11 -10.56 50.98
CA LYS A 5 1.46 -10.77 49.64
C LYS A 5 0.03 -11.34 49.47
N LEU A 6 -0.77 -10.61 48.65
CA LEU A 6 -1.41 -10.97 47.35
C LEU A 6 -2.61 -10.01 47.11
N ILE A 7 -2.56 -8.97 46.27
CA ILE A 7 -2.69 -8.90 44.79
C ILE A 7 -3.75 -9.85 44.21
N SER A 8 -4.90 -9.29 43.78
CA SER A 8 -5.41 -9.42 42.40
C SER A 8 -6.76 -8.72 42.20
N LYS A 9 -6.78 -7.72 41.30
CA LYS A 9 -7.97 -7.38 40.49
C LYS A 9 -7.64 -7.74 39.05
N PRO A 10 -8.63 -8.23 38.29
CA PRO A 10 -8.86 -7.56 37.01
C PRO A 10 -10.36 -7.33 36.77
N ILE A 11 -10.74 -6.07 36.62
CA ILE A 11 -12.02 -5.71 36.00
C ILE A 11 -11.79 -5.84 34.49
N ALA A 12 -12.39 -6.87 33.92
CA ALA A 12 -12.49 -7.05 32.48
C ALA A 12 -13.31 -5.91 31.88
N LEU A 13 -12.67 -5.05 31.08
CA LEU A 13 -13.35 -4.10 30.21
C LEU A 13 -13.30 -4.66 28.79
N SER A 14 -14.34 -5.41 28.45
CA SER A 14 -14.67 -5.91 27.12
C SER A 14 -15.10 -4.75 26.22
N LEU A 15 -14.23 -4.33 25.31
CA LEU A 15 -14.66 -3.55 24.14
C LEU A 15 -15.20 -4.50 23.06
N ALA A 16 -16.49 -4.81 23.15
CA ALA A 16 -17.26 -5.33 22.05
C ALA A 16 -17.85 -4.16 21.25
N LEU A 17 -17.28 -3.85 20.09
CA LEU A 17 -17.90 -3.02 19.07
C LEU A 17 -18.01 -3.84 17.77
N LEU A 18 -19.06 -4.66 17.73
CA LEU A 18 -19.60 -5.22 16.50
C LEU A 18 -20.34 -4.10 15.76
N ALA A 19 -19.66 -3.49 14.78
CA ALA A 19 -20.32 -2.72 13.75
C ALA A 19 -20.35 -3.57 12.46
N ILE A 20 -21.54 -4.02 12.09
CA ILE A 20 -21.85 -4.55 10.76
C ILE A 20 -21.54 -3.42 9.77
N GLN A 21 -20.44 -3.53 9.02
CA GLN A 21 -20.14 -2.64 7.91
C GLN A 21 -20.31 -3.40 6.61
N ALA A 22 -21.13 -2.84 5.71
CA ALA A 22 -21.24 -3.27 4.33
C ALA A 22 -19.84 -3.40 3.69
N SER A 23 -19.63 -4.51 2.98
CA SER A 23 -18.40 -4.86 2.28
C SER A 23 -18.04 -3.77 1.27
N VAL A 24 -17.19 -2.85 1.70
CA VAL A 24 -16.65 -1.78 0.87
C VAL A 24 -15.17 -1.71 1.24
N THR A 25 -14.32 -1.63 0.23
CA THR A 25 -13.07 -2.39 0.22
C THR A 25 -11.84 -1.49 0.30
N ALA A 26 -11.01 -1.65 1.34
CA ALA A 26 -9.85 -0.77 1.55
C ALA A 26 -8.71 -1.00 0.54
N HIS A 27 -8.18 0.09 -0.02
CA HIS A 27 -7.08 0.07 -0.98
C HIS A 27 -5.76 0.54 -0.34
N PRO A 28 -4.73 -0.31 -0.18
CA PRO A 28 -3.38 0.18 0.02
C PRO A 28 -2.75 0.44 -1.35
N ARG A 29 -2.33 1.68 -1.58
CA ARG A 29 -1.28 1.94 -2.57
C ARG A 29 0.04 1.49 -1.96
N LEU A 30 0.44 0.28 -2.29
CA LEU A 30 1.63 -0.40 -1.76
C LEU A 30 2.99 0.25 -2.05
N HIS A 31 3.06 1.47 -2.59
CA HIS A 31 4.36 1.99 -3.01
C HIS A 31 4.67 3.46 -2.74
N ASN A 32 3.71 4.31 -2.34
CA ASN A 32 4.01 5.73 -2.15
C ASN A 32 3.24 6.44 -1.03
N ASP A 33 2.24 5.81 -0.40
CA ASP A 33 1.31 6.54 0.46
C ASP A 33 1.30 6.05 1.92
N ALA A 34 1.90 4.90 2.26
CA ALA A 34 2.12 4.54 3.66
C ALA A 34 2.95 5.63 4.32
N ILE A 35 2.29 6.45 5.16
CA ILE A 35 2.78 7.55 6.00
C ILE A 35 4.11 8.13 5.50
N ASN A 36 4.11 9.31 4.88
CA ASN A 36 5.35 9.96 4.44
C ASN A 36 6.15 10.50 5.66
N MET A 37 6.73 9.58 6.43
CA MET A 37 7.52 9.85 7.64
C MET A 37 8.79 10.63 7.29
N HIS A 38 9.34 10.46 6.09
CA HIS A 38 10.51 11.23 5.64
C HIS A 38 10.23 12.74 5.66
N SER A 39 9.06 13.17 5.21
CA SER A 39 8.67 14.58 5.24
C SER A 39 8.53 15.15 6.65
N VAL A 40 8.28 14.31 7.66
CA VAL A 40 8.17 14.71 9.06
C VAL A 40 9.55 14.74 9.71
N LEU A 41 10.36 13.70 9.51
CA LEU A 41 11.72 13.59 10.02
C LEU A 41 12.61 14.77 9.57
N LYS A 42 12.39 15.31 8.36
CA LYS A 42 13.12 16.48 7.86
C LYS A 42 12.85 17.75 8.67
N ASN A 43 11.69 17.84 9.31
CA ASN A 43 11.26 18.99 10.11
C ASN A 43 11.60 18.83 11.59
N LEU A 44 12.12 17.67 12.01
CA LEU A 44 12.59 17.46 13.37
C LEU A 44 14.00 18.01 13.53
N ASP A 45 14.29 18.55 14.71
CA ASP A 45 15.65 18.95 15.07
C ASP A 45 16.49 17.73 15.46
N LEU A 46 16.89 16.95 14.45
CA LEU A 46 17.68 15.74 14.63
C LEU A 46 19.16 16.08 14.85
N THR A 47 19.76 15.48 15.88
CA THR A 47 21.21 15.54 16.12
C THR A 47 22.00 14.88 14.98
N THR A 48 23.28 15.22 14.86
CA THR A 48 24.17 14.60 13.86
C THR A 48 24.20 13.08 13.99
N THR A 49 24.25 12.55 15.21
CA THR A 49 24.22 11.11 15.49
C THR A 49 22.92 10.47 15.01
N GLN A 50 21.76 11.02 15.39
CA GLN A 50 20.46 10.52 14.95
C GLN A 50 20.31 10.51 13.43
N ARG A 51 20.79 11.54 12.72
CA ARG A 51 20.76 11.58 11.25
C ARG A 51 21.59 10.47 10.63
N GLN A 52 22.76 10.19 11.20
CA GLN A 52 23.62 9.10 10.75
C GLN A 52 22.98 7.73 11.01
N ASP A 53 22.41 7.52 12.19
CA ASP A 53 21.72 6.27 12.54
C ASP A 53 20.52 6.01 11.62
N ILE A 54 19.69 7.02 11.39
CA ILE A 54 18.55 6.92 10.46
C ILE A 54 19.01 6.60 9.04
N ARG A 55 20.13 7.18 8.59
CA ARG A 55 20.69 6.88 7.28
C ARG A 55 21.11 5.42 7.18
N LEU A 56 21.81 4.89 8.18
CA LEU A 56 22.25 3.50 8.22
C LEU A 56 21.04 2.54 8.27
N LEU A 57 20.04 2.83 9.10
CA LEU A 57 18.79 2.05 9.18
C LEU A 57 18.09 1.97 7.82
N ARG A 58 18.00 3.07 7.08
CA ARG A 58 17.40 3.09 5.74
C ARG A 58 18.20 2.31 4.71
N GLN A 59 19.53 2.40 4.76
CA GLN A 59 20.40 1.64 3.87
C GLN A 59 20.26 0.14 4.11
N GLN A 60 20.25 -0.27 5.38
CA GLN A 60 20.04 -1.66 5.76
C GLN A 60 18.66 -2.14 5.30
N GLN A 61 17.60 -1.39 5.60
CA GLN A 61 16.24 -1.73 5.18
C GLN A 61 16.09 -1.84 3.66
N HIS A 62 16.77 -0.99 2.90
CA HIS A 62 16.80 -1.09 1.45
C HIS A 62 17.48 -2.38 0.98
N ALA A 63 18.62 -2.74 1.58
CA ALA A 63 19.34 -3.97 1.27
C ALA A 63 18.51 -5.22 1.62
N ASP A 64 17.92 -5.26 2.81
CA ASP A 64 17.11 -6.37 3.30
C ASP A 64 15.87 -6.62 2.43
N ASN A 65 15.27 -5.53 1.91
CA ASN A 65 14.08 -5.62 1.08
C ASN A 65 14.38 -5.85 -0.41
N ALA A 66 15.64 -5.90 -0.84
CA ALA A 66 15.99 -5.97 -2.26
C ALA A 66 15.39 -7.20 -2.95
N THR A 67 15.50 -8.37 -2.31
CA THR A 67 14.95 -9.63 -2.82
C THR A 67 13.41 -9.60 -2.85
N LEU A 68 12.76 -9.20 -1.75
CA LEU A 68 11.30 -9.11 -1.69
C LEU A 68 10.73 -8.12 -2.71
N MET A 69 11.42 -7.01 -2.97
CA MET A 69 11.05 -6.05 -4.01
C MET A 69 11.18 -6.66 -5.41
N GLN A 70 12.16 -7.52 -5.64
CA GLN A 70 12.30 -8.26 -6.88
C GLN A 70 11.19 -9.30 -7.04
N ASP A 71 10.89 -10.06 -5.99
CA ASP A 71 9.79 -11.05 -5.98
C ASP A 71 8.44 -10.37 -6.26
N MET A 72 8.21 -9.21 -5.65
CA MET A 72 7.02 -8.38 -5.92
C MET A 72 6.93 -7.96 -7.39
N ARG A 73 8.05 -7.63 -8.05
CA ARG A 73 8.06 -7.30 -9.49
C ARG A 73 7.70 -8.51 -10.33
N VAL A 74 8.26 -9.68 -10.00
CA VAL A 74 7.97 -10.95 -10.70
C VAL A 74 6.50 -11.32 -10.52
N SER A 75 5.98 -11.24 -9.30
CA SER A 75 4.58 -11.54 -8.97
C SER A 75 3.61 -10.64 -9.75
N ARG A 76 3.86 -9.32 -9.78
CA ARG A 76 3.06 -8.37 -10.58
C ARG A 76 3.07 -8.68 -12.08
N GLU A 77 4.22 -9.11 -12.60
CA GLU A 77 4.34 -9.51 -14.00
C GLU A 77 3.55 -10.80 -14.26
N ALA A 78 3.59 -11.78 -13.35
CA ALA A 78 2.79 -13.00 -13.46
C ALA A 78 1.28 -12.69 -13.51
N VAL A 79 0.78 -11.86 -12.59
CA VAL A 79 -0.63 -11.39 -12.61
C VAL A 79 -0.95 -10.68 -13.94
N ARG A 80 -0.03 -9.83 -14.45
CA ARG A 80 -0.22 -9.16 -15.73
C ARG A 80 -0.34 -10.14 -16.89
N LEU A 81 0.53 -11.15 -16.96
CA LEU A 81 0.52 -12.15 -18.01
C LEU A 81 -0.78 -12.96 -17.99
N LEU A 82 -1.27 -13.34 -16.81
CA LEU A 82 -2.57 -14.01 -16.66
C LEU A 82 -3.73 -13.14 -17.15
N ILE A 83 -3.74 -11.85 -16.81
CA ILE A 83 -4.75 -10.88 -17.29
C ILE A 83 -4.70 -10.71 -18.82
N GLN A 84 -3.53 -10.87 -19.43
CA GLN A 84 -3.33 -10.73 -20.88
C GLN A 84 -3.51 -12.05 -21.65
N SER A 85 -3.80 -13.14 -20.95
CA SER A 85 -4.11 -14.44 -21.56
C SER A 85 -5.38 -14.35 -22.41
N ASN A 86 -5.54 -15.28 -23.35
CA ASN A 86 -6.76 -15.41 -24.15
C ASN A 86 -7.93 -15.94 -23.32
N ILE A 87 -7.65 -16.68 -22.24
CA ILE A 87 -8.65 -17.35 -21.40
C ILE A 87 -8.61 -16.75 -20.00
N TRP A 88 -9.79 -16.35 -19.49
CA TRP A 88 -9.94 -15.96 -18.08
C TRP A 88 -9.89 -17.19 -17.19
N ASN A 89 -8.74 -17.45 -16.58
CA ASN A 89 -8.61 -18.45 -15.51
C ASN A 89 -8.68 -17.76 -14.15
N GLU A 90 -9.88 -17.71 -13.57
CA GLU A 90 -10.11 -17.03 -12.30
C GLU A 90 -9.28 -17.60 -11.15
N ASN A 91 -9.15 -18.93 -11.08
CA ASN A 91 -8.46 -19.61 -10.00
C ASN A 91 -6.96 -19.31 -10.01
N GLU A 92 -6.34 -19.30 -11.19
CA GLU A 92 -4.93 -18.92 -11.35
C GLU A 92 -4.71 -17.45 -10.99
N ILE A 93 -5.59 -16.55 -11.44
CA ILE A 93 -5.49 -15.12 -11.14
C ILE A 93 -5.67 -14.86 -9.65
N ARG A 94 -6.68 -15.48 -9.01
CA ARG A 94 -6.92 -15.38 -7.57
C ARG A 94 -5.70 -15.88 -6.78
N THR A 95 -5.10 -17.00 -7.20
CA THR A 95 -3.88 -17.54 -6.58
C THR A 95 -2.70 -16.58 -6.70
N ALA A 96 -2.46 -16.04 -7.90
CA ALA A 96 -1.37 -15.09 -8.14
C ALA A 96 -1.56 -13.77 -7.35
N LEU A 97 -2.80 -13.27 -7.27
CA LEU A 97 -3.13 -12.10 -6.46
C LEU A 97 -2.93 -12.35 -4.96
N LYS A 98 -3.27 -13.56 -4.48
CA LYS A 98 -3.04 -13.95 -3.08
C LYS A 98 -1.54 -13.89 -2.74
N GLN A 99 -0.69 -14.45 -3.61
CA GLN A 99 0.76 -14.39 -3.46
C GLN A 99 1.30 -12.96 -3.52
N GLU A 100 0.82 -12.13 -4.46
CA GLU A 100 1.18 -10.70 -4.53
C GLU A 100 0.84 -10.00 -3.21
N GLN A 101 -0.34 -10.28 -2.65
CA GLN A 101 -0.82 -9.67 -1.42
C GLN A 101 0.00 -10.12 -0.19
N GLU A 102 0.42 -11.38 -0.13
CA GLU A 102 1.30 -11.89 0.93
C GLU A 102 2.68 -11.21 0.88
N LEU A 103 3.29 -11.10 -0.31
CA LEU A 103 4.56 -10.36 -0.48
C LEU A 103 4.43 -8.89 -0.12
N ALA A 104 3.31 -8.27 -0.52
CA ALA A 104 2.99 -6.89 -0.20
C ALA A 104 2.85 -6.65 1.31
N SER A 105 2.22 -7.59 2.01
CA SER A 105 2.12 -7.61 3.46
C SER A 105 3.53 -7.71 4.08
N GLN A 106 4.36 -8.65 3.66
CA GLN A 106 5.73 -8.79 4.18
C GLN A 106 6.56 -7.50 3.99
N LEU A 107 6.49 -6.88 2.81
CA LEU A 107 7.16 -5.60 2.54
C LEU A 107 6.66 -4.48 3.45
N LEU A 108 5.35 -4.40 3.71
CA LEU A 108 4.79 -3.40 4.61
C LEU A 108 5.16 -3.68 6.07
N TRP A 109 5.29 -4.94 6.47
CA TRP A 109 5.82 -5.30 7.78
C TRP A 109 7.28 -4.85 7.96
N GLN A 110 8.14 -5.16 6.99
CA GLN A 110 9.53 -4.69 6.98
C GLN A 110 9.60 -3.16 7.01
N TYR A 111 8.68 -2.48 6.31
CA TYR A 111 8.53 -1.04 6.39
C TYR A 111 8.25 -0.57 7.82
N ILE A 112 7.20 -1.13 8.47
CA ILE A 112 6.81 -0.80 9.86
C ILE A 112 7.97 -1.02 10.83
N GLN A 113 8.66 -2.16 10.74
CA GLN A 113 9.81 -2.47 11.58
C GLN A 113 10.91 -1.43 11.44
N GLY A 114 11.25 -1.03 10.21
CA GLY A 114 12.24 0.02 9.97
C GLY A 114 11.81 1.39 10.51
N GLN A 115 10.54 1.74 10.34
CA GLN A 115 9.99 2.99 10.87
C GLN A 115 9.95 3.02 12.39
N HIS A 116 9.60 1.90 13.03
CA HIS A 116 9.62 1.76 14.48
C HIS A 116 11.05 1.89 15.04
N LYS A 117 12.05 1.27 14.40
CA LYS A 117 13.46 1.49 14.77
C LYS A 117 13.86 2.96 14.69
N ILE A 118 13.42 3.68 13.66
CA ILE A 118 13.65 5.13 13.55
C ILE A 118 12.91 5.90 14.66
N TRP A 119 11.67 5.52 14.98
CA TRP A 119 10.91 6.14 16.07
C TRP A 119 11.65 6.02 17.41
N LEU A 120 12.28 4.89 17.68
CA LEU A 120 13.05 4.65 18.90
C LEU A 120 14.36 5.47 18.98
N THR A 121 14.89 6.01 17.88
CA THR A 121 16.05 6.91 17.93
C THR A 121 15.70 8.34 18.33
N LEU A 122 14.41 8.68 18.32
CA LEU A 122 13.92 10.02 18.66
C LEU A 122 13.81 10.20 20.18
N ASP A 123 14.10 11.41 20.64
CA ASP A 123 13.79 11.83 22.02
C ASP A 123 12.30 12.18 22.18
N ASP A 124 11.87 12.40 23.42
CA ASP A 124 10.45 12.63 23.72
C ASP A 124 9.89 13.92 23.08
N THR A 125 10.71 14.97 22.96
CA THR A 125 10.30 16.23 22.33
C THR A 125 10.11 16.05 20.83
N GLN A 126 11.03 15.33 20.19
CA GLN A 126 10.98 14.95 18.78
C GLN A 126 9.79 14.02 18.50
N LYS A 127 9.53 13.03 19.36
CA LYS A 127 8.38 12.12 19.28
C LYS A 127 7.05 12.87 19.34
N GLN A 128 6.92 13.82 20.26
CA GLN A 128 5.73 14.65 20.38
C GLN A 128 5.50 15.50 19.12
N THR A 129 6.56 16.15 18.63
CA THR A 129 6.52 16.96 17.39
C THR A 129 6.15 16.11 16.17
N PHE A 130 6.68 14.88 16.12
CA PHE A 130 6.41 13.92 15.05
C PHE A 130 4.92 13.54 14.99
N VAL A 131 4.34 13.15 16.13
CA VAL A 131 2.91 12.79 16.23
C VAL A 131 2.01 13.99 15.91
N GLN A 132 2.35 15.18 16.39
CA GLN A 132 1.60 16.40 16.10
C GLN A 132 1.59 16.70 14.60
N THR A 133 2.78 16.69 13.97
CA THR A 133 2.91 16.98 12.53
C THR A 133 2.12 15.99 11.66
N LEU A 134 2.08 14.70 12.06
CA LEU A 134 1.29 13.70 11.35
C LEU A 134 -0.21 13.91 11.54
N THR A 135 -0.63 14.29 12.74
CA THR A 135 -2.03 14.60 13.04
C THR A 135 -2.49 15.79 12.21
N ASP A 136 -1.70 16.87 12.17
CA ASP A 136 -2.01 18.08 11.40
C ASP A 136 -2.05 17.78 9.89
N LYS A 137 -1.06 17.03 9.37
CA LYS A 137 -1.06 16.60 7.96
C LYS A 137 -2.22 15.67 7.59
N SER A 138 -2.77 14.92 8.54
CA SER A 138 -3.95 14.08 8.31
C SER A 138 -5.26 14.88 8.22
N GLN A 139 -5.26 16.13 8.69
CA GLN A 139 -6.41 17.05 8.62
C GLN A 139 -6.44 17.87 7.32
N PHE A 140 -5.29 18.07 6.68
CA PHE A 140 -5.26 18.70 5.35
C PHE A 140 -5.59 17.65 4.30
N GLU A 141 -6.74 17.82 3.63
CA GLU A 141 -7.00 17.13 2.37
C GLU A 141 -5.79 17.34 1.47
N ARG A 142 -5.07 16.25 1.16
CA ARG A 142 -3.99 16.33 0.17
C ARG A 142 -4.63 16.94 -1.07
N PRO A 143 -4.15 18.10 -1.57
CA PRO A 143 -4.73 18.72 -2.75
C PRO A 143 -4.80 17.64 -3.81
N SER A 144 -6.00 17.40 -4.32
CA SER A 144 -6.23 16.39 -5.36
C SER A 144 -5.18 16.65 -6.43
N GLY A 145 -4.18 15.76 -6.51
CA GLY A 145 -3.03 15.97 -7.39
C GLY A 145 -3.52 16.31 -8.80
N PRO A 146 -2.74 17.07 -9.59
CA PRO A 146 -3.19 17.64 -10.84
C PRO A 146 -4.01 16.62 -11.63
N LYS A 147 -5.28 16.95 -11.94
CA LYS A 147 -6.24 16.11 -12.67
C LYS A 147 -5.80 15.77 -14.10
N GLY A 148 -4.54 15.99 -14.47
CA GLY A 148 -4.03 15.91 -15.83
C GLY A 148 -3.21 14.65 -16.10
N LYS A 149 -3.47 14.04 -17.27
CA LYS A 149 -2.59 13.12 -18.02
C LYS A 149 -2.54 11.65 -17.60
N ARG A 150 -3.64 11.05 -17.14
CA ARG A 150 -3.77 9.58 -17.27
C ARG A 150 -4.13 9.14 -18.70
N ASP A 151 -4.64 10.06 -19.53
CA ASP A 151 -5.13 9.79 -20.89
C ASP A 151 -4.03 9.57 -21.95
N ASP A 152 -2.83 10.16 -21.77
CA ASP A 152 -1.70 10.03 -22.71
C ASP A 152 -1.29 8.57 -23.03
N ARG A 153 -1.59 7.62 -22.14
CA ARG A 153 -1.29 6.18 -22.37
C ARG A 153 -2.16 5.57 -23.46
N PHE A 154 -3.40 6.00 -23.56
CA PHE A 154 -4.42 5.41 -24.43
C PHE A 154 -4.64 6.24 -25.69
N ASP A 155 -4.31 7.54 -25.67
CA ASP A 155 -4.37 8.39 -26.87
C ASP A 155 -3.49 7.84 -28.00
N ALA A 156 -2.31 7.33 -27.64
CA ALA A 156 -1.41 6.69 -28.58
C ALA A 156 -1.93 5.35 -29.13
N LEU A 157 -2.96 4.73 -28.54
CA LEU A 157 -3.49 3.43 -29.00
C LEU A 157 -4.55 3.57 -30.10
N GLY A 158 -5.01 4.79 -30.41
CA GLY A 158 -6.04 5.00 -31.42
C GLY A 158 -7.32 4.23 -31.08
N LEU A 159 -7.76 4.34 -29.81
CA LEU A 159 -8.94 3.61 -29.34
C LEU A 159 -10.20 4.01 -30.12
N THR A 160 -11.03 3.02 -30.44
CA THR A 160 -12.38 3.23 -31.00
C THR A 160 -13.29 3.91 -29.98
N GLU A 161 -14.40 4.50 -30.44
CA GLU A 161 -15.37 5.13 -29.55
C GLU A 161 -15.90 4.15 -28.49
N LYS A 162 -16.22 2.91 -28.91
CA LYS A 162 -16.64 1.85 -28.00
C LYS A 162 -15.59 1.55 -26.92
N GLN A 163 -14.31 1.47 -27.30
CA GLN A 163 -13.20 1.25 -26.35
C GLN A 163 -13.03 2.43 -25.38
N ARG A 164 -13.18 3.68 -25.87
CA ARG A 164 -13.10 4.89 -25.03
C ARG A 164 -14.22 4.96 -24.00
N VAL A 165 -15.45 4.64 -24.40
CA VAL A 165 -16.61 4.61 -23.50
C VAL A 165 -16.40 3.57 -22.37
N VAL A 166 -15.94 2.36 -22.70
CA VAL A 166 -15.65 1.33 -21.69
C VAL A 166 -14.59 1.82 -20.70
N LEU A 167 -13.50 2.39 -21.20
CA LEU A 167 -12.42 2.92 -20.34
C LEU A 167 -12.90 4.09 -19.46
N ALA A 168 -13.73 4.98 -20.00
CA ALA A 168 -14.30 6.11 -19.26
C ALA A 168 -15.20 5.63 -18.11
N ASN A 169 -16.07 4.64 -18.37
CA ASN A 169 -16.94 4.06 -17.35
C ASN A 169 -16.13 3.36 -16.25
N GLN A 170 -15.17 2.51 -16.62
CA GLN A 170 -14.28 1.86 -15.66
C GLN A 170 -13.52 2.88 -14.80
N ASN A 171 -13.00 3.95 -15.41
CA ASN A 171 -12.31 5.03 -14.68
C ASN A 171 -13.24 5.78 -13.72
N GLN A 172 -14.49 5.98 -14.08
CA GLN A 172 -15.49 6.65 -13.24
C GLN A 172 -15.86 5.78 -12.03
N GLU A 173 -16.06 4.48 -12.24
CA GLU A 173 -16.25 3.52 -11.15
C GLU A 173 -15.04 3.51 -10.21
N GLU A 174 -13.82 3.42 -10.74
CA GLU A 174 -12.59 3.48 -9.92
C GLU A 174 -12.45 4.80 -9.14
N ARG A 175 -13.00 5.91 -9.66
CA ARG A 175 -13.04 7.18 -8.92
C ARG A 175 -14.04 7.10 -7.78
N SER A 176 -15.26 6.62 -8.03
CA SER A 176 -16.28 6.42 -7.01
C SER A 176 -15.78 5.49 -5.89
N ASP A 177 -15.20 4.35 -6.25
CA ASP A 177 -14.66 3.39 -5.30
C ASP A 177 -13.55 4.02 -4.43
N ARG A 178 -12.70 4.87 -5.01
CA ARG A 178 -11.67 5.58 -4.26
C ARG A 178 -12.27 6.55 -3.25
N GLU A 179 -13.28 7.31 -3.65
CA GLU A 179 -13.95 8.27 -2.78
C GLU A 179 -14.62 7.57 -1.59
N GLN A 180 -15.35 6.47 -1.85
CA GLN A 180 -16.00 5.69 -0.80
C GLN A 180 -15.00 5.04 0.17
N ASN A 181 -13.78 4.76 -0.29
CA ASN A 181 -12.75 4.10 0.52
C ASN A 181 -11.75 5.03 1.19
N LYS A 182 -11.87 6.35 1.01
CA LYS A 182 -10.98 7.33 1.65
C LYS A 182 -10.90 7.16 3.16
N THR A 183 -12.05 7.09 3.83
CA THR A 183 -12.12 6.96 5.28
C THR A 183 -11.46 5.69 5.78
N ARG A 184 -11.71 4.55 5.13
CA ARG A 184 -11.08 3.28 5.49
C ARG A 184 -9.56 3.30 5.29
N HIS A 185 -9.09 3.96 4.24
CA HIS A 185 -7.66 4.15 4.02
C HIS A 185 -7.02 4.98 5.15
N LEU A 186 -7.65 6.08 5.56
CA LEU A 186 -7.19 6.89 6.70
C LEU A 186 -7.17 6.09 8.01
N VAL A 187 -8.18 5.25 8.26
CA VAL A 187 -8.22 4.37 9.43
C VAL A 187 -7.07 3.36 9.39
N PHE A 188 -6.83 2.74 8.23
CA PHE A 188 -5.70 1.83 8.04
C PHE A 188 -4.36 2.53 8.30
N GLU A 189 -4.14 3.71 7.72
CA GLU A 189 -2.92 4.51 7.96
C GLU A 189 -2.75 4.85 9.45
N LYS A 190 -3.81 5.22 10.17
CA LYS A 190 -3.76 5.47 11.61
C LYS A 190 -3.38 4.22 12.41
N ARG A 191 -3.85 3.04 12.04
CA ARG A 191 -3.46 1.78 12.70
C ARG A 191 -2.00 1.42 12.43
N ILE A 192 -1.51 1.66 11.22
CA ILE A 192 -0.09 1.52 10.89
C ILE A 192 0.76 2.49 11.72
N LEU A 193 0.32 3.74 11.86
CA LEU A 193 1.01 4.72 12.69
C LEU A 193 1.08 4.25 14.15
N ALA A 194 -0.04 3.79 14.70
CA ALA A 194 -0.10 3.28 16.07
C ALA A 194 0.90 2.12 16.27
N LEU A 195 0.99 1.17 15.33
CA LEU A 195 1.99 0.10 15.38
C LEU A 195 3.42 0.65 15.43
N ILE A 196 3.73 1.67 14.63
CA ILE A 196 5.07 2.27 14.56
C ILE A 196 5.42 3.01 15.87
N THR A 197 4.46 3.72 16.46
CA THR A 197 4.69 4.60 17.61
C THR A 197 4.51 3.93 18.97
N ASN A 198 4.04 2.68 19.01
CA ASN A 198 3.99 1.89 20.24
C ASN A 198 5.39 1.74 20.86
N GLU A 199 5.44 1.53 22.18
CA GLU A 199 6.68 1.23 22.89
C GLU A 199 7.28 -0.09 22.40
N ASP A 200 6.43 -1.12 22.29
CA ASP A 200 6.79 -2.44 21.77
C ASP A 200 6.05 -2.74 20.45
N LEU A 201 6.82 -3.16 19.45
CA LEU A 201 6.28 -3.57 18.16
C LEU A 201 5.86 -5.05 18.19
N ALA A 202 4.55 -5.30 18.30
CA ALA A 202 3.98 -6.64 18.31
C ALA A 202 3.63 -7.14 16.90
N GLN A 203 4.19 -8.29 16.50
CA GLN A 203 3.86 -8.93 15.22
C GLN A 203 2.41 -9.44 15.18
N SER A 204 1.84 -9.82 16.33
CA SER A 204 0.43 -10.25 16.44
C SER A 204 -0.55 -9.17 15.98
N ASP A 205 -0.31 -7.92 16.34
CA ASP A 205 -1.20 -6.80 16.02
C ASP A 205 -1.16 -6.49 14.51
N TRP A 206 0.03 -6.62 13.92
CA TRP A 206 0.19 -6.56 12.48
C TRP A 206 -0.57 -7.69 11.76
N LEU A 207 -0.43 -8.93 12.22
CA LEU A 207 -1.10 -10.08 11.63
C LEU A 207 -2.63 -9.94 11.72
N ALA A 208 -3.15 -9.46 12.85
CA ALA A 208 -4.58 -9.17 13.01
C ALA A 208 -5.06 -8.11 12.00
N LEU A 209 -4.34 -6.98 11.87
CA LEU A 209 -4.64 -5.93 10.89
C LEU A 209 -4.62 -6.45 9.44
N GLN A 210 -3.73 -7.39 9.12
CA GLN A 210 -3.68 -8.02 7.81
C GLN A 210 -4.89 -8.90 7.56
N GLN A 211 -5.23 -9.78 8.52
CA GLN A 211 -6.34 -10.70 8.40
C GLN A 211 -7.67 -9.97 8.19
N GLU A 212 -7.90 -8.88 8.92
CA GLU A 212 -9.12 -8.06 8.78
C GLU A 212 -9.31 -7.47 7.38
N THR A 213 -8.21 -7.24 6.64
CA THR A 213 -8.27 -6.56 5.34
C THR A 213 -7.97 -7.50 4.17
N PHE A 214 -7.77 -8.79 4.43
CA PHE A 214 -7.20 -9.71 3.45
C PHE A 214 -8.19 -10.01 2.30
N GLU A 215 -9.36 -10.52 2.63
CA GLU A 215 -10.35 -10.96 1.63
C GLU A 215 -10.85 -9.78 0.78
N ASP A 216 -11.14 -8.64 1.42
CA ASP A 216 -11.58 -7.44 0.70
C ASP A 216 -10.56 -6.96 -0.34
N LYS A 217 -9.26 -7.05 -0.03
CA LYS A 217 -8.19 -6.70 -0.98
C LYS A 217 -8.11 -7.71 -2.12
N LEU A 218 -8.30 -9.00 -1.83
CA LEU A 218 -8.27 -10.06 -2.83
C LEU A 218 -9.42 -9.91 -3.82
N GLU A 219 -10.66 -9.74 -3.33
CA GLU A 219 -11.85 -9.56 -4.17
C GLU A 219 -11.74 -8.30 -5.04
N ASN A 220 -11.24 -7.21 -4.48
CA ASN A 220 -10.93 -6.00 -5.25
C ASN A 220 -9.87 -6.22 -6.32
N GLY A 221 -8.79 -6.93 -5.96
CA GLY A 221 -7.74 -7.31 -6.88
C GLY A 221 -8.30 -8.08 -8.06
N LEU A 222 -9.21 -9.02 -7.78
CA LEU A 222 -9.87 -9.84 -8.78
C LEU A 222 -10.79 -9.02 -9.68
N ASN A 223 -11.63 -8.15 -9.12
CA ASN A 223 -12.50 -7.25 -9.88
C ASN A 223 -11.70 -6.34 -10.82
N ARG A 224 -10.57 -5.79 -10.35
CA ARG A 224 -9.66 -4.99 -11.18
C ARG A 224 -8.98 -5.82 -12.27
N ALA A 225 -8.56 -7.04 -11.94
CA ALA A 225 -7.98 -7.95 -12.90
C ALA A 225 -8.99 -8.28 -14.01
N LYS A 226 -10.25 -8.52 -13.64
CA LYS A 226 -11.35 -8.79 -14.56
C LYS A 226 -11.60 -7.62 -15.52
N LYS A 227 -11.76 -6.41 -15.00
CA LYS A 227 -11.94 -5.19 -15.80
C LYS A 227 -10.80 -4.98 -16.79
N LYS A 228 -9.55 -5.25 -16.37
CA LYS A 228 -8.37 -5.16 -17.25
C LYS A 228 -8.36 -6.26 -18.31
N TYR A 229 -8.73 -7.48 -17.96
CA TYR A 229 -8.85 -8.60 -18.92
C TYR A 229 -9.89 -8.29 -19.98
N GLU A 230 -11.09 -7.85 -19.58
CA GLU A 230 -12.16 -7.49 -20.51
C GLU A 230 -11.76 -6.36 -21.45
N PHE A 231 -11.09 -5.33 -20.92
CA PHE A 231 -10.56 -4.26 -21.75
C PHE A 231 -9.46 -4.76 -22.69
N TRP A 232 -8.57 -5.65 -22.23
CA TRP A 232 -7.53 -6.26 -23.05
C TRP A 232 -8.10 -7.06 -24.23
N GLN A 233 -9.14 -7.86 -23.99
CA GLN A 233 -9.83 -8.64 -25.03
C GLN A 233 -10.60 -7.76 -26.03
N LEU A 234 -10.95 -6.52 -25.65
CA LEU A 234 -11.58 -5.55 -26.54
C LEU A 234 -10.59 -4.91 -27.53
N LEU A 235 -9.28 -4.97 -27.25
CA LEU A 235 -8.25 -4.37 -28.08
C LEU A 235 -7.96 -5.20 -29.32
N THR A 236 -7.58 -4.54 -30.42
CA THR A 236 -7.06 -5.24 -31.59
C THR A 236 -5.67 -5.82 -31.29
N PRO A 237 -5.20 -6.85 -32.02
CA PRO A 237 -3.85 -7.39 -31.86
C PRO A 237 -2.75 -6.32 -31.98
N GLU A 238 -2.92 -5.35 -32.89
CA GLU A 238 -1.99 -4.22 -33.04
C GLU A 238 -1.97 -3.31 -31.80
N GLN A 239 -3.15 -3.02 -31.23
CA GLN A 239 -3.28 -2.23 -30.00
C GLN A 239 -2.66 -2.95 -28.80
N GLN A 240 -2.89 -4.27 -28.68
CA GLN A 240 -2.27 -5.13 -27.67
C GLN A 240 -0.74 -5.10 -27.76
N ALA A 241 -0.18 -5.30 -28.96
CA ALA A 241 1.25 -5.24 -29.20
C ALA A 241 1.85 -3.87 -28.83
N LYS A 242 1.17 -2.77 -29.21
CA LYS A 242 1.59 -1.41 -28.88
C LYS A 242 1.57 -1.14 -27.38
N MET A 243 0.59 -1.67 -26.66
CA MET A 243 0.50 -1.57 -25.20
C MET A 243 1.63 -2.34 -24.50
N GLN A 244 1.94 -3.55 -24.97
CA GLN A 244 3.07 -4.33 -24.45
C GLN A 244 4.41 -3.64 -24.69
N ALA A 245 4.64 -3.10 -25.89
CA ALA A 245 5.87 -2.39 -26.25
C ALA A 245 6.13 -1.17 -25.35
N LYS A 246 5.09 -0.34 -25.12
CA LYS A 246 5.18 0.81 -24.20
C LYS A 246 5.48 0.40 -22.76
N THR A 247 4.98 -0.76 -22.34
CA THR A 247 5.22 -1.27 -20.98
C THR A 247 6.68 -1.70 -20.81
N LYS A 248 7.25 -2.38 -21.82
CA LYS A 248 8.68 -2.75 -21.85
C LYS A 248 9.61 -1.53 -21.91
N GLN A 249 9.27 -0.52 -22.72
CA GLN A 249 10.05 0.71 -22.83
C GLN A 249 10.15 1.46 -21.49
N LYS A 250 9.02 1.60 -20.77
CA LYS A 250 9.03 2.22 -19.44
C LYS A 250 9.85 1.43 -18.41
N ALA A 251 9.82 0.10 -18.48
CA ALA A 251 10.63 -0.74 -17.60
C ALA A 251 12.14 -0.51 -17.82
N HIS A 252 12.54 -0.31 -19.08
CA HIS A 252 13.91 0.02 -19.47
C HIS A 252 14.32 1.43 -19.02
N ASP A 253 13.47 2.45 -19.24
CA ASP A 253 13.75 3.83 -18.85
C ASP A 253 13.90 4.00 -17.32
N HIS A 254 13.18 3.21 -16.53
CA HIS A 254 13.34 3.19 -15.08
C HIS A 254 14.62 2.48 -14.61
N HIS A 255 15.17 1.52 -15.37
CA HIS A 255 16.46 0.89 -15.05
C HIS A 255 17.66 1.78 -15.40
N GLY A 256 17.55 2.62 -16.44
CA GLY A 256 18.61 3.54 -16.84
C GLY A 256 18.83 4.75 -15.90
N ARG A 257 17.87 5.06 -15.01
CA ARG A 257 17.97 6.18 -14.06
C ARG A 257 18.50 5.82 -12.67
N ASN A 258 18.66 4.53 -12.38
CA ASN A 258 19.17 4.01 -11.10
C ASN A 258 20.62 3.49 -11.19
N LYS A 259 21.35 3.87 -12.25
CA LYS A 259 22.81 3.73 -12.36
C LYS A 259 23.43 5.12 -12.29
#